data_AF-A0A376FXM0-F1
#
_entry.id   AF-A0A376FXM0-F1
#
_cell.length_a   1.000
_cell.length_b   1.000
_cell.length_c   1.000
_cell.angle_alpha   90.00
_cell.angle_beta   90.00
_cell.angle_gamma   90.00
#
_symmetry.space_group_name_H-M   'P 1'
#
loop_
_entity.id
_entity.type
_entity.pdbx_description
1 polymer ?
#
loop_
_entity_poly.entity_id
_entity_poly.type
_entity_poly.pdbx_seq_one_letter_code
_entity_poly.pdbx_strand_id
1 'polypeptide(L)'
;MILRLSPQAEQLWISFYNRTESEMSEIGYLSNMKDYASKMAENMARIAALLHYFEGRNEDISIKAVEAAIQISAWYVDEYKRLFSKVSGFTLVNNESDELYSWIKNYCASTFPPHISKTKILQYGPYRFRNKIKMDELLNILLINQRIVVTHFGKTLYIQPVQ
;
A
#
# COMPACT_ATOMS: atom_id res chain seq x y z
N MET A 1 18.28 -25.73 -19.73
CA MET A 1 17.71 -25.23 -21.00
C MET A 1 17.71 -23.71 -20.92
N ILE A 2 18.27 -23.02 -21.91
CA ILE A 2 18.28 -21.56 -21.96
C ILE A 2 17.11 -21.14 -22.85
N LEU A 3 16.15 -20.42 -22.29
CA LEU A 3 15.06 -19.82 -23.07
C LEU A 3 15.55 -18.51 -23.68
N ARG A 4 15.30 -18.31 -24.97
CA ARG A 4 15.65 -17.08 -25.68
C ARG A 4 14.39 -16.35 -26.10
N LEU A 5 14.46 -15.03 -26.17
CA LEU A 5 13.42 -14.21 -26.79
C LEU A 5 13.55 -14.33 -28.30
N SER A 6 12.43 -14.35 -29.03
CA SER A 6 12.50 -14.15 -30.47
C SER A 6 13.04 -12.74 -30.77
N PRO A 7 13.62 -12.49 -31.96
CA PRO A 7 14.18 -11.17 -32.28
C PRO A 7 13.19 -10.01 -32.10
N GLN A 8 11.91 -10.22 -32.42
CA GLN A 8 10.86 -9.21 -32.24
C GLN A 8 10.50 -9.03 -30.75
N ALA A 9 10.48 -10.13 -30.00
CA ALA A 9 10.23 -10.11 -28.56
C ALA A 9 11.36 -9.39 -27.80
N GLU A 10 12.61 -9.57 -28.24
CA GLU A 10 13.78 -8.87 -27.70
C GLU A 10 13.70 -7.35 -27.93
N GLN A 11 13.35 -6.91 -29.14
CA GLN A 11 13.16 -5.49 -29.42
C GLN A 11 12.09 -4.84 -28.54
N LEU A 12 11.00 -5.58 -28.27
CA LEU A 12 9.93 -5.11 -27.39
C LEU A 12 10.40 -5.03 -25.93
N TRP A 13 11.17 -6.04 -25.47
CA TRP A 13 11.79 -6.03 -24.15
C TRP A 13 12.75 -4.84 -23.97
N ILE A 14 13.62 -4.56 -24.95
CA ILE A 14 14.54 -3.41 -24.93
C ILE A 14 13.75 -2.10 -24.85
N SER A 15 12.67 -1.99 -25.62
CA SER A 15 11.80 -0.80 -25.60
C SER A 15 11.14 -0.60 -24.24
N PHE A 16 10.69 -1.68 -23.60
CA PHE A 16 10.14 -1.65 -22.24
C PHE A 16 11.20 -1.26 -21.19
N TYR A 17 12.42 -1.81 -21.30
CA TYR A 17 13.55 -1.46 -20.44
C TYR A 17 13.86 0.05 -20.53
N ASN A 18 14.08 0.56 -21.74
CA ASN A 18 14.40 1.98 -21.97
C ASN A 18 13.30 2.91 -21.45
N ARG A 19 12.03 2.54 -21.63
CA ARG A 19 10.90 3.30 -21.07
C ARG A 19 10.96 3.32 -19.54
N THR A 20 11.18 2.17 -18.91
CA THR A 20 11.28 2.06 -17.45
C THR A 20 12.41 2.94 -16.92
N GLU A 21 13.59 2.92 -17.56
CA GLU A 21 14.72 3.80 -17.22
C GLU A 21 14.37 5.28 -17.32
N SER A 22 13.70 5.69 -18.40
CA SER A 22 13.23 7.07 -18.57
C SER A 22 12.27 7.51 -17.46
N GLU A 23 11.37 6.62 -17.04
CA GLU A 23 10.40 6.88 -15.96
C GLU A 23 11.04 6.89 -14.57
N MET A 24 12.27 6.39 -14.40
CA MET A 24 13.05 6.49 -13.16
C MET A 24 13.80 7.82 -12.99
N SER A 25 13.75 8.71 -13.99
CA SER A 25 14.32 10.06 -13.89
C SER A 25 13.71 10.86 -12.73
N GLU A 26 14.34 11.96 -12.32
CA GLU A 26 13.94 12.75 -11.14
C GLU A 26 12.48 13.23 -11.14
N ILE A 27 11.89 13.40 -12.33
CA ILE A 27 10.50 13.86 -12.53
C ILE A 27 9.60 12.72 -13.06
N GLY A 28 10.17 11.54 -13.34
CA GLY A 28 9.46 10.43 -13.95
C GLY A 28 8.45 9.74 -13.03
N TYR A 29 7.52 8.98 -13.62
CA TYR A 29 6.45 8.30 -12.88
C TYR A 29 6.99 7.31 -11.83
N LEU A 30 8.19 6.75 -12.02
CA LEU A 30 8.82 5.77 -11.14
C LEU A 30 9.94 6.37 -10.27
N SER A 31 10.09 7.70 -10.26
CA SER A 31 11.12 8.43 -9.48
C SER A 31 11.19 8.05 -8.00
N ASN A 32 10.05 7.75 -7.39
CA ASN A 32 9.90 7.38 -5.98
C ASN A 32 10.02 5.86 -5.71
N MET A 33 10.25 5.04 -6.74
CA MET A 33 10.26 3.57 -6.67
C MET A 33 11.43 2.97 -7.45
N LYS A 34 12.59 3.65 -7.48
CA LYS A 34 13.77 3.25 -8.26
C LYS A 34 14.24 1.82 -7.97
N ASP A 35 14.20 1.40 -6.70
CA ASP A 35 14.59 0.03 -6.30
C ASP A 35 13.66 -1.06 -6.87
N TYR A 36 12.39 -0.72 -7.08
CA TYR A 36 11.43 -1.61 -7.74
C TYR A 36 11.58 -1.54 -9.25
N ALA A 37 11.66 -0.32 -9.79
CA ALA A 37 11.72 -0.06 -11.22
C ALA A 37 12.99 -0.65 -11.89
N SER A 38 14.14 -0.58 -11.23
CA SER A 38 15.39 -1.19 -11.70
C SER A 38 15.32 -2.71 -11.91
N LYS A 39 14.33 -3.39 -11.31
CA LYS A 39 14.11 -4.85 -11.42
C LYS A 39 12.98 -5.21 -12.37
N MET A 40 12.23 -4.23 -12.89
CA MET A 40 11.01 -4.49 -13.64
C MET A 40 11.28 -5.24 -14.95
N ALA A 41 12.32 -4.88 -15.70
CA ALA A 41 12.59 -5.53 -16.98
C ALA A 41 13.00 -7.00 -16.81
N GLU A 42 13.79 -7.31 -15.78
CA GLU A 42 14.15 -8.69 -15.45
C GLU A 42 12.93 -9.49 -14.97
N ASN A 43 12.11 -8.90 -14.10
CA ASN A 43 10.87 -9.53 -13.64
C ASN A 43 9.89 -9.79 -14.78
N MET A 44 9.77 -8.83 -15.72
CA MET A 44 8.95 -8.99 -16.91
C MET A 44 9.44 -10.16 -17.79
N ALA A 45 10.76 -10.28 -18.00
CA ALA A 45 11.32 -11.43 -18.74
C ALA A 45 11.02 -12.77 -18.06
N ARG A 46 11.07 -12.83 -16.72
CA ARG A 46 10.68 -14.02 -15.95
C ARG A 46 9.21 -14.37 -16.12
N ILE A 47 8.31 -13.37 -16.10
CA ILE A 47 6.89 -13.57 -16.38
C ILE A 47 6.68 -14.10 -17.80
N ALA A 48 7.36 -13.52 -18.79
CA ALA A 48 7.27 -13.98 -20.17
C ALA A 48 7.73 -15.45 -20.32
N ALA A 49 8.80 -15.84 -19.64
CA ALA A 49 9.28 -17.22 -19.61
C ALA A 49 8.27 -18.19 -18.94
N LEU A 50 7.62 -17.76 -17.86
CA LEU A 50 6.57 -18.55 -17.20
C LEU A 50 5.35 -18.74 -18.10
N LEU A 51 4.87 -17.67 -18.74
CA LEU A 51 3.76 -17.75 -19.69
C LEU A 51 4.09 -18.70 -20.84
N HIS A 52 5.29 -18.58 -21.39
CA HIS A 52 5.78 -19.48 -22.44
C HIS A 52 5.84 -20.95 -21.98
N TYR A 53 6.33 -21.22 -20.77
CA TYR A 53 6.35 -22.56 -20.20
C TYR A 53 4.95 -23.19 -20.13
N PHE A 54 3.94 -22.43 -19.70
CA PHE A 54 2.56 -22.92 -19.62
C PHE A 54 1.91 -23.12 -21.00
N GLU A 55 2.37 -22.42 -22.04
CA GLU A 55 1.92 -22.67 -23.42
C GLU A 55 2.49 -23.98 -24.01
N GLY A 56 3.47 -24.62 -23.35
CA GLY A 56 3.99 -25.93 -23.75
C GLY A 56 4.79 -25.92 -25.06
N ARG A 57 5.36 -24.77 -25.42
CA ARG A 57 6.13 -24.63 -26.66
C ARG A 57 7.62 -24.89 -26.40
N ASN A 58 8.30 -25.44 -27.40
CA ASN A 58 9.76 -25.70 -27.37
C ASN A 58 10.55 -24.67 -28.18
N GLU A 59 9.92 -23.58 -28.60
CA GLU A 59 10.49 -22.52 -29.40
C GLU A 59 10.94 -21.34 -28.55
N ASP A 60 11.49 -20.30 -29.18
CA ASP A 60 11.81 -19.06 -28.46
C ASP A 60 10.53 -18.39 -27.91
N ILE A 61 10.70 -17.60 -26.85
CA ILE A 61 9.60 -16.84 -26.23
C ILE A 61 9.05 -15.87 -27.29
N SER A 62 7.78 -16.05 -27.61
CA SER A 62 7.09 -15.26 -28.62
C SER A 62 6.83 -13.82 -28.18
N ILE A 63 6.66 -12.94 -29.16
CA ILE A 63 6.25 -11.54 -28.92
C ILE A 63 4.96 -11.45 -28.07
N LYS A 64 4.00 -12.35 -28.29
CA LYS A 64 2.72 -12.37 -27.54
C LYS A 64 2.93 -12.62 -26.05
N ALA A 65 3.86 -13.51 -25.70
CA ALA A 65 4.19 -13.80 -24.31
C ALA A 65 4.83 -12.58 -23.63
N VAL A 66 5.68 -11.85 -24.36
CA VAL A 66 6.28 -10.59 -23.86
C VAL A 66 5.23 -9.48 -23.72
N GLU A 67 4.33 -9.31 -24.69
CA GLU A 67 3.24 -8.33 -24.62
C GLU A 67 2.36 -8.57 -23.38
N ALA A 68 1.97 -9.83 -23.14
CA ALA A 68 1.22 -10.20 -21.95
C ALA A 68 2.03 -9.92 -20.66
N ALA A 69 3.32 -10.27 -20.63
CA ALA A 69 4.19 -10.00 -19.50
C ALA A 69 4.36 -8.50 -19.21
N ILE A 70 4.43 -7.66 -20.24
CA ILE A 70 4.46 -6.19 -20.10
C ILE A 70 3.17 -5.69 -19.46
N GLN A 71 2.01 -6.16 -19.90
CA GLN A 71 0.72 -5.75 -19.32
C GLN A 71 0.63 -6.13 -17.84
N ILE A 72 1.04 -7.35 -17.49
CA ILE A 72 1.06 -7.81 -16.09
C ILE A 72 2.04 -6.95 -15.27
N SER A 73 3.23 -6.68 -15.80
CA SER A 73 4.26 -5.89 -15.11
C SER A 73 3.80 -4.45 -14.88
N ALA A 74 3.13 -3.84 -15.87
CA ALA A 74 2.56 -2.50 -15.74
C ALA A 74 1.44 -2.46 -14.68
N TRP A 75 0.55 -3.46 -14.67
CA TRP A 75 -0.48 -3.56 -13.63
C TRP A 75 0.12 -3.64 -12.21
N TYR A 76 1.20 -4.39 -12.03
CA TYR A 76 1.88 -4.47 -10.72
C TYR A 76 2.51 -3.15 -10.27
N VAL A 77 2.94 -2.28 -11.20
CA VAL A 77 3.41 -0.93 -10.85
C VAL A 77 2.28 -0.12 -10.23
N ASP A 78 1.11 -0.11 -10.86
CA ASP A 78 -0.04 0.64 -10.38
C ASP A 78 -0.54 0.07 -9.05
N GLU A 79 -0.48 -1.25 -8.89
CA GLU A 79 -0.81 -1.91 -7.64
C GLU A 79 0.21 -1.62 -6.53
N TYR A 80 1.50 -1.63 -6.83
CA TYR A 80 2.54 -1.21 -5.91
C TYR A 80 2.29 0.25 -5.49
N LYS A 81 1.97 1.14 -6.41
CA LYS A 81 1.57 2.51 -6.07
C LYS A 81 0.32 2.53 -5.19
N ARG A 82 -0.72 1.79 -5.52
CA ARG A 82 -1.95 1.74 -4.71
C ARG A 82 -1.66 1.31 -3.26
N LEU A 83 -0.77 0.34 -3.08
CA LEU A 83 -0.36 -0.18 -1.77
C LEU A 83 0.59 0.76 -1.03
N PHE A 84 1.60 1.28 -1.71
CA PHE A 84 2.73 2.00 -1.09
C PHE A 84 2.63 3.53 -1.17
N SER A 85 1.80 4.11 -2.04
CA SER A 85 1.55 5.57 -2.05
C SER A 85 0.85 6.05 -0.78
N LYS A 86 0.23 5.14 -0.01
CA LYS A 86 -0.28 5.44 1.32
C LYS A 86 0.83 5.50 2.38
N VAL A 87 1.96 4.80 2.19
CA VAL A 87 2.94 4.53 3.27
C VAL A 87 3.69 5.77 3.77
N SER A 88 3.91 6.79 2.94
CA SER A 88 4.61 8.01 3.36
C SER A 88 3.79 8.90 4.30
N GLY A 89 2.46 8.99 4.13
CA GLY A 89 1.56 9.61 5.11
C GLY A 89 1.14 8.65 6.24
N PHE A 90 0.95 7.37 5.91
CA PHE A 90 0.45 6.33 6.82
C PHE A 90 1.46 5.96 7.91
N THR A 91 2.77 6.13 7.73
CA THR A 91 3.74 5.81 8.80
C THR A 91 3.65 6.81 9.97
N LEU A 92 3.55 8.12 9.69
CA LEU A 92 3.36 9.13 10.74
C LEU A 92 1.95 9.05 11.34
N VAL A 93 0.93 8.92 10.49
CA VAL A 93 -0.46 8.83 10.92
C VAL A 93 -0.74 7.52 11.68
N ASN A 94 -0.09 6.41 11.33
CA ASN A 94 -0.17 5.17 12.12
C ASN A 94 0.50 5.30 13.47
N ASN A 95 1.67 5.93 13.56
CA ASN A 95 2.32 6.16 14.85
C ASN A 95 1.42 7.03 15.75
N GLU A 96 0.83 8.10 15.19
CA GLU A 96 -0.11 8.94 15.92
C GLU A 96 -1.42 8.21 16.29
N SER A 97 -1.89 7.31 15.42
CA SER A 97 -3.04 6.43 15.67
C SER A 97 -2.74 5.40 16.76
N ASP A 98 -1.52 4.84 16.79
CA ASP A 98 -1.04 3.91 17.80
C ASP A 98 -0.89 4.57 19.18
N GLU A 99 -0.36 5.81 19.20
CA GLU A 99 -0.30 6.63 20.41
C GLU A 99 -1.71 6.94 20.94
N LEU A 100 -2.64 7.36 20.08
CA LEU A 100 -4.03 7.62 20.46
C LEU A 100 -4.71 6.35 20.98
N TYR A 101 -4.51 5.21 20.31
CA TYR A 101 -5.04 3.91 20.76
C TYR A 101 -4.50 3.52 22.13
N SER A 102 -3.20 3.64 22.34
CA SER A 102 -2.55 3.32 23.62
C SER A 102 -3.10 4.18 24.75
N TRP A 103 -3.31 5.47 24.48
CA TRP A 103 -3.91 6.38 25.45
C TRP A 103 -5.38 6.01 25.76
N ILE A 104 -6.20 5.72 24.75
CA ILE A 104 -7.59 5.28 24.92
C ILE A 104 -7.65 3.97 25.73
N LYS A 105 -6.77 3.01 25.41
CA LYS A 105 -6.68 1.72 26.11
C LYS A 105 -6.33 1.91 27.58
N ASN A 106 -5.33 2.73 27.89
CA ASN A 106 -4.93 3.02 29.27
C ASN A 106 -6.02 3.75 30.06
N TYR A 107 -6.72 4.70 29.42
CA TYR A 107 -7.87 5.37 30.02
C TYR A 107 -8.97 4.36 30.36
N CYS A 108 -9.38 3.55 29.38
CA CYS A 108 -10.46 2.57 29.55
C CYS A 108 -10.11 1.48 30.57
N ALA A 109 -8.83 1.09 30.68
CA ALA A 109 -8.36 0.14 31.69
C ALA A 109 -8.51 0.68 33.13
N SER A 110 -8.53 2.00 33.30
CA SER A 110 -8.62 2.67 34.61
C SER A 110 -10.02 3.21 34.91
N THR A 111 -11.01 2.94 34.06
CA THR A 111 -12.37 3.50 34.19
C THR A 111 -13.44 2.43 34.01
N PHE A 112 -14.54 2.54 34.74
CA PHE A 112 -15.73 1.73 34.55
C PHE A 112 -16.95 2.62 34.24
N PRO A 113 -17.71 2.35 33.16
CA PRO A 113 -17.48 1.35 32.12
C PRO A 113 -16.25 1.65 31.23
N PRO A 114 -15.64 0.65 30.55
CA PRO A 114 -14.38 0.80 29.81
C PRO A 114 -14.59 1.44 28.44
N HIS A 115 -15.14 2.66 28.41
CA HIS A 115 -15.35 3.43 27.20
C HIS A 115 -15.09 4.92 27.43
N ILE A 116 -14.89 5.66 26.34
CA ILE A 116 -14.62 7.10 26.37
C ILE A 116 -15.41 7.83 25.28
N SER A 117 -15.90 9.04 25.56
CA SER A 117 -16.55 9.88 24.56
C SER A 117 -15.53 10.78 23.84
N LYS A 118 -15.84 11.18 22.59
CA LYS A 118 -14.99 12.15 21.84
C LYS A 118 -14.71 13.43 22.64
N THR A 119 -15.69 13.94 23.38
CA THR A 119 -15.53 15.12 24.23
C THR A 119 -14.45 14.92 25.29
N LYS A 120 -14.39 13.75 25.93
CA LYS A 120 -13.36 13.43 26.92
C LYS A 120 -11.97 13.31 26.29
N ILE A 121 -11.87 12.79 25.06
CA ILE A 121 -10.59 12.77 24.32
C ILE A 121 -10.10 14.20 24.06
N LEU A 122 -10.98 15.09 23.61
CA LEU A 122 -10.62 16.50 23.38
C LEU A 122 -10.25 17.26 24.66
N GLN A 123 -10.85 16.89 25.79
CA GLN A 123 -10.62 17.56 27.07
C GLN A 123 -9.38 17.05 27.82
N TYR A 124 -9.21 15.73 27.89
CA TYR A 124 -8.18 15.08 28.73
C TYR A 124 -7.08 14.39 27.93
N GLY A 125 -7.26 14.23 26.62
CA GLY A 125 -6.28 13.60 25.74
C GLY A 125 -4.97 14.38 25.64
N PRO A 126 -3.90 13.75 25.14
CA PRO A 126 -2.66 14.42 24.77
C PRO A 126 -2.91 15.64 23.87
N TYR A 127 -2.14 16.71 24.04
CA TYR A 127 -2.32 17.99 23.32
C TYR A 127 -2.47 17.79 21.80
N ARG A 128 -1.70 16.88 21.22
CA ARG A 128 -1.68 16.58 19.77
C ARG A 128 -2.99 15.99 19.25
N PHE A 129 -3.84 15.43 20.12
CA PHE A 129 -5.14 14.82 19.78
C PHE A 129 -6.34 15.70 20.20
N ARG A 130 -6.10 16.91 20.74
CA ARG A 130 -7.18 17.87 21.08
C ARG A 130 -7.67 18.68 19.88
N ASN A 131 -7.19 18.39 18.68
CA ASN A 131 -7.72 18.94 17.44
C ASN A 131 -8.82 17.99 16.90
N LYS A 132 -10.05 18.50 16.75
CA LYS A 132 -11.20 17.71 16.33
C LYS A 132 -11.01 17.02 14.98
N ILE A 133 -10.50 17.73 13.98
CA ILE A 133 -10.32 17.21 12.62
C ILE A 133 -9.32 16.05 12.64
N LYS A 134 -8.16 16.27 13.28
CA LYS A 134 -7.11 15.25 13.39
C LYS A 134 -7.56 14.05 14.22
N MET A 135 -8.27 14.27 15.33
CA MET A 135 -8.81 13.19 16.14
C MET A 135 -9.81 12.33 15.35
N ASP A 136 -10.71 12.95 14.59
CA ASP A 136 -11.70 12.22 13.79
C ASP A 136 -11.02 11.37 12.70
N GLU A 137 -9.96 11.88 12.07
CA GLU A 137 -9.13 11.13 11.11
C GLU A 137 -8.48 9.90 11.78
N LEU A 138 -7.81 10.07 12.92
CA LEU A 138 -7.15 8.98 13.63
C LEU A 138 -8.14 7.94 14.15
N LEU A 139 -9.30 8.36 14.65
CA LEU A 139 -10.37 7.44 15.09
C LEU A 139 -10.95 6.65 13.91
N ASN A 140 -11.12 7.26 12.74
CA ASN A 140 -11.56 6.54 11.55
C ASN A 140 -10.55 5.47 11.12
N ILE A 141 -9.25 5.76 11.21
CA ILE A 141 -8.20 4.78 10.93
C ILE A 141 -8.26 3.61 11.91
N LEU A 142 -8.39 3.90 13.21
CA LEU A 142 -8.54 2.87 14.24
C LEU A 142 -9.81 2.01 14.05
N LEU A 143 -10.90 2.61 13.58
CA LEU A 143 -12.15 1.92 13.28
C LEU A 143 -12.01 1.00 12.05
N ILE A 144 -11.42 1.51 10.96
CA ILE A 144 -11.13 0.72 9.74
C ILE A 144 -10.22 -0.45 10.06
N ASN A 145 -9.23 -0.24 10.92
CA ASN A 145 -8.29 -1.27 11.39
C ASN A 145 -8.89 -2.17 12.49
N GLN A 146 -10.17 -2.02 12.85
CA GLN A 146 -10.91 -2.83 13.83
C GLN A 146 -10.31 -2.83 15.25
N ARG A 147 -9.54 -1.79 15.60
CA ARG A 147 -8.92 -1.67 16.93
C ARG A 147 -9.83 -1.00 17.95
N ILE A 148 -10.86 -0.29 17.49
CA ILE A 148 -11.87 0.32 18.35
C ILE A 148 -13.27 -0.01 17.84
N VAL A 149 -14.22 -0.06 18.76
CA VAL A 149 -15.66 -0.10 18.46
C VAL A 149 -16.26 1.22 18.87
N VAL A 150 -17.18 1.70 18.03
CA VAL A 150 -17.95 2.91 18.25
C VAL A 150 -19.40 2.54 18.53
N THR A 151 -19.93 2.97 19.66
CA THR A 151 -21.33 2.76 20.05
C THR A 151 -22.02 4.09 20.31
N HIS A 152 -23.33 4.14 20.04
CA HIS A 152 -24.16 5.30 20.34
C HIS A 152 -25.01 5.02 21.56
N PHE A 153 -24.99 5.94 22.52
CA PHE A 153 -25.93 5.96 23.63
C PHE A 153 -26.58 7.34 23.70
N GLY A 154 -27.84 7.40 23.24
CA GLY A 154 -28.52 8.67 22.97
C GLY A 154 -27.79 9.49 21.89
N LYS A 155 -27.50 10.76 22.19
CA LYS A 155 -26.76 11.66 21.28
C LYS A 155 -25.23 11.53 21.38
N THR A 156 -24.73 10.75 22.33
CA THR A 156 -23.29 10.66 22.62
C THR A 156 -22.71 9.41 21.98
N LEU A 157 -21.57 9.61 21.31
CA LEU A 157 -20.76 8.56 20.72
C LEU A 157 -19.68 8.13 21.71
N TYR A 158 -19.62 6.83 21.98
CA TYR A 158 -18.66 6.18 22.87
C TYR A 158 -17.71 5.29 22.08
N ILE A 159 -16.44 5.34 22.45
CA ILE A 159 -15.33 4.63 21.84
C ILE A 159 -14.81 3.64 22.87
N GLN A 160 -14.68 2.39 22.46
CA GLN A 160 -14.14 1.31 23.28
C GLN A 160 -13.01 0.60 22.51
N PRO A 161 -11.84 0.38 23.13
CA PRO A 161 -10.78 -0.41 22.51
C PRO A 161 -11.21 -1.88 22.38
N VAL A 162 -10.90 -2.51 21.25
CA VAL A 162 -11.03 -3.95 21.03
C VAL A 162 -9.79 -4.63 21.63
N GLN A 163 -9.99 -5.68 22.43
CA GLN A 163 -8.89 -6.41 23.07
C GLN A 163 -7.96 -7.06 22.05
#